data_AF-A0A851KUI7-F1
#
_entry.id   AF-A0A851KUI7-F1
#
_cell.length_a   1.000
_cell.length_b   1.000
_cell.length_c   1.000
_cell.angle_alpha   90.00
_cell.angle_beta   90.00
_cell.angle_gamma   90.00
#
_symmetry.space_group_name_H-M   'P 1'
#
loop_
_entity.id
_entity.type
_entity.pdbx_description
1 polymer ?
#
loop_
_entity_poly.entity_id
_entity_poly.type
_entity_poly.pdbx_seq_one_letter_code
_entity_poly.pdbx_strand_id
1 'polypeptide(L)'
;NSPTMCQLFVDWALQPVRRHFSNAIIYHYMDDILISTKQLLTDADLNWLILQLKHQGLTVSSEKVQWSAPWKYLGWLITDAQIRPQKITLHTDISTLHDAQRHFGDLQWVRTTVGITNDDLQPFLPWLHVSDANSPRVCTLEQQKALIRVSEKLQHGWSACCMEHVPLSLFLSNADACPLAIVFQWQKKKGESQPGSAAILLEWVFLSVQPKSCVMSRTDALAALIQKGRDRILEIDGKEPADISVPVKNEDLEWLLRQSVALQEALLGFTGVVQNKQPKGPMWYFIKRYQWLERPLCSLKPVEGKTVFTDAGRRTKEAVCVWQRRGKWLKYLIRGDTRDSLQTLELKAVCWALQILLPSAGKAEPLNVVSDSLYVAGVVQRIEDALLRRAQNQHLGELFLQLRSVLKQRQHVFCIMHIRSHRCHNGL
;
A
#
# COMPACT_ATOMS: atom_id res chain seq x y z
N ASN A 1 -11.69 -1.17 32.80
CA ASN A 1 -12.35 0.11 33.15
C ASN A 1 -11.40 1.18 33.70
N SER A 2 -10.27 0.83 34.33
CA SER A 2 -9.31 1.85 34.83
C SER A 2 -8.83 2.86 33.76
N PRO A 3 -8.42 2.44 32.54
CA PRO A 3 -8.09 3.37 31.45
C PRO A 3 -9.18 4.38 31.11
N THR A 4 -10.41 3.89 30.94
CA THR A 4 -11.57 4.71 30.59
C THR A 4 -11.88 5.74 31.68
N MET A 5 -11.81 5.33 32.96
CA MET A 5 -12.04 6.22 34.08
C MET A 5 -10.96 7.31 34.18
N CYS A 6 -9.69 6.96 33.95
CA CYS A 6 -8.59 7.93 33.92
C CYS A 6 -8.84 8.97 32.82
N GLN A 7 -9.10 8.53 31.59
CA GLN A 7 -9.36 9.42 30.46
C GLN A 7 -10.53 10.38 30.74
N LEU A 8 -11.65 9.88 31.26
CA LEU A 8 -12.83 10.69 31.57
C LEU A 8 -12.57 11.69 32.70
N PHE A 9 -11.85 11.28 33.73
CA PHE A 9 -11.56 12.15 34.88
C PHE A 9 -10.60 13.28 34.49
N VAL A 10 -9.54 12.97 33.75
CA VAL A 10 -8.58 13.98 33.27
C VAL A 10 -9.26 14.94 32.29
N ASP A 11 -10.11 14.44 31.38
CA ASP A 11 -10.88 15.32 30.49
C ASP A 11 -11.74 16.33 31.27
N TRP A 12 -12.50 15.85 32.26
CA TRP A 12 -13.31 16.70 33.13
C TRP A 12 -12.46 17.74 33.87
N ALA A 13 -11.33 17.33 34.45
CA ALA A 13 -10.44 18.22 35.17
C ALA A 13 -9.79 19.29 34.27
N LEU A 14 -9.62 18.99 32.97
CA LEU A 14 -9.09 19.92 31.98
C LEU A 14 -10.12 20.92 31.44
N GLN A 15 -11.42 20.75 31.70
CA GLN A 15 -12.46 21.64 31.16
C GLN A 15 -12.24 23.13 31.52
N PRO A 16 -11.88 23.52 32.76
CA PRO A 16 -11.57 24.92 33.09
C PRO A 16 -10.33 25.43 32.34
N VAL A 17 -9.31 24.57 32.17
CA VAL A 17 -8.07 24.89 31.45
C VAL A 17 -8.36 25.15 29.98
N ARG A 18 -9.17 24.29 29.33
CA ARG A 18 -9.61 24.45 27.94
C ARG A 18 -10.38 25.76 27.71
N ARG A 19 -11.20 26.18 28.67
CA ARG A 19 -11.93 27.45 28.59
C ARG A 19 -11.00 28.66 28.72
N HIS A 20 -10.02 28.59 29.63
CA HIS A 20 -9.06 29.67 29.84
C HIS A 20 -8.13 29.84 28.64
N PHE A 21 -7.59 28.73 28.13
CA PHE A 21 -6.72 28.69 26.94
C PHE A 21 -7.53 28.34 25.68
N SER A 22 -8.58 29.09 25.40
CA SER A 22 -9.51 28.82 24.29
C SER A 22 -8.87 28.83 22.89
N ASN A 23 -7.73 29.50 22.74
CA ASN A 23 -6.96 29.54 21.51
C ASN A 23 -5.83 28.48 21.44
N ALA A 24 -5.71 27.63 22.46
CA ALA A 24 -4.72 26.57 22.51
C ALA A 24 -5.25 25.25 21.95
N ILE A 25 -4.36 24.46 21.36
CA ILE A 25 -4.62 23.06 21.07
C ILE A 25 -4.19 22.25 22.28
N ILE A 26 -5.14 21.59 22.95
CA ILE A 26 -4.91 20.79 24.14
C ILE A 26 -5.25 19.33 23.86
N TYR A 27 -4.23 18.49 23.72
CA TYR A 27 -4.37 17.04 23.65
C TYR A 27 -4.12 16.41 25.01
N HIS A 28 -4.87 15.37 25.32
CA HIS A 28 -4.62 14.53 26.48
C HIS A 28 -4.83 13.07 26.13
N TYR A 29 -3.94 12.21 26.60
CA TYR A 29 -4.07 10.77 26.50
C TYR A 29 -3.67 10.21 27.86
N MET A 30 -4.62 9.63 28.57
CA MET A 30 -4.45 9.27 29.98
C MET A 30 -3.97 10.48 30.79
N ASP A 31 -2.79 10.37 31.42
CA ASP A 31 -2.13 11.38 32.24
C ASP A 31 -1.17 12.29 31.45
N ASP A 32 -0.88 12.00 30.18
CA ASP A 32 -0.02 12.82 29.33
C ASP A 32 -0.82 13.95 28.67
N ILE A 33 -0.42 15.20 28.94
CA ILE A 33 -1.07 16.41 28.43
C ILE A 33 -0.10 17.20 27.55
N LEU A 34 -0.54 17.56 26.34
CA LEU A 34 0.17 18.43 25.41
C LEU A 34 -0.63 19.70 25.17
N ILE A 35 0.00 20.87 25.38
CA ILE A 35 -0.61 22.18 25.18
C ILE A 35 0.23 22.93 24.16
N SER A 36 -0.40 23.34 23.06
CA SER A 36 0.24 24.12 22.00
C SER A 36 -0.49 25.44 21.81
N THR A 37 0.27 26.54 21.83
CA THR A 37 -0.22 27.92 21.73
C THR A 37 0.60 28.70 20.71
N LYS A 38 -0.01 29.72 20.09
CA LYS A 38 0.71 30.67 19.21
C LYS A 38 1.58 31.64 20.01
N GLN A 39 1.17 31.95 21.23
CA GLN A 39 1.89 32.80 22.17
C GLN A 39 2.66 31.94 23.16
N LEU A 40 3.86 32.37 23.53
CA LEU A 40 4.65 31.69 24.55
C LEU A 40 3.89 31.72 25.88
N LEU A 41 3.70 30.54 26.46
CA LEU A 41 3.17 30.41 27.82
C LEU A 41 4.22 30.93 28.82
N THR A 42 3.76 31.62 29.85
CA THR A 42 4.58 32.15 30.93
C THR A 42 4.59 31.22 32.15
N ASP A 43 5.54 31.41 33.06
CA ASP A 43 5.55 30.69 34.35
C ASP A 43 4.26 30.94 35.15
N ALA A 44 3.64 32.12 35.01
CA ALA A 44 2.37 32.44 35.64
C ALA A 44 1.23 31.55 35.10
N ASP A 45 1.21 31.33 33.77
CA ASP A 45 0.24 30.45 33.12
C ASP A 45 0.39 29.00 33.58
N LEU A 46 1.63 28.51 33.69
CA LEU A 46 1.91 27.17 34.20
C LEU A 46 1.48 27.05 35.67
N ASN A 47 1.83 28.02 36.52
CA ASN A 47 1.45 28.01 37.93
C ASN A 47 -0.07 28.00 38.11
N TRP A 48 -0.79 28.80 37.30
CA TRP A 48 -2.24 28.79 37.29
C TRP A 48 -2.78 27.41 36.90
N LEU A 49 -2.27 26.81 35.81
CA LEU A 49 -2.67 25.49 35.34
C LEU A 49 -2.45 24.41 36.41
N ILE A 50 -1.28 24.39 37.06
CA ILE A 50 -0.96 23.44 38.13
C ILE A 50 -1.93 23.60 39.29
N LEU A 51 -2.26 24.83 39.68
CA LEU A 51 -3.18 25.11 40.78
C LEU A 51 -4.62 24.69 40.43
N GLN A 52 -5.07 24.93 39.19
CA GLN A 52 -6.36 24.46 38.71
C GLN A 52 -6.47 22.94 38.72
N LEU A 53 -5.44 22.24 38.21
CA LEU A 53 -5.42 20.78 38.23
C LEU A 53 -5.37 20.22 39.65
N LYS A 54 -4.60 20.86 40.54
CA LYS A 54 -4.53 20.50 41.97
C LYS A 54 -5.88 20.65 42.67
N HIS A 55 -6.65 21.68 42.35
CA HIS A 55 -8.01 21.84 42.88
C HIS A 55 -8.93 20.69 42.47
N GLN A 56 -8.70 20.08 41.31
CA GLN A 56 -9.42 18.90 40.83
C GLN A 56 -8.78 17.57 41.30
N GLY A 57 -7.79 17.63 42.21
CA GLY A 57 -7.12 16.44 42.76
C GLY A 57 -6.01 15.86 41.89
N LEU A 58 -5.60 16.55 40.80
CA LEU A 58 -4.48 16.13 39.94
C LEU A 58 -3.20 16.86 40.32
N THR A 59 -2.11 16.11 40.48
CA THR A 59 -0.78 16.68 40.80
C THR A 59 0.11 16.59 39.58
N VAL A 60 0.57 17.76 39.10
CA VAL A 60 1.59 17.85 38.05
C VAL A 60 2.96 17.83 38.70
N SER A 61 3.82 16.90 38.31
CA SER A 61 5.17 16.85 38.83
C SER A 61 6.09 17.75 37.98
N SER A 62 6.80 18.67 38.64
CA SER A 62 7.58 19.71 37.98
C SER A 62 8.68 19.16 37.08
N GLU A 63 9.25 18.01 37.46
CA GLU A 63 10.32 17.32 36.73
C GLU A 63 9.84 16.66 35.42
N LYS A 64 8.52 16.49 35.25
CA LYS A 64 7.92 15.96 34.01
C LYS A 64 7.47 17.07 33.05
N VAL A 65 7.48 18.34 33.47
CA VAL A 65 7.13 19.47 32.62
C VAL A 65 8.22 19.70 31.57
N GLN A 66 7.82 19.80 30.31
CA GLN A 66 8.73 19.99 29.17
C GLN A 66 8.41 21.31 28.46
N TRP A 67 9.25 22.33 28.69
CA TRP A 67 9.06 23.68 28.13
C TRP A 67 9.60 23.85 26.71
N SER A 68 10.77 23.30 26.43
CA SER A 68 11.48 23.48 25.16
C SER A 68 11.59 22.17 24.39
N ALA A 69 11.64 22.27 23.06
CA ALA A 69 11.95 21.14 22.19
C ALA A 69 13.32 20.51 22.55
N PRO A 70 13.49 19.19 22.34
CA PRO A 70 12.49 18.25 21.83
C PRO A 70 11.51 17.79 22.92
N TRP A 71 10.20 17.85 22.63
CA TRP A 71 9.15 17.35 23.52
C TRP A 71 8.94 15.86 23.33
N LYS A 72 8.84 15.13 24.45
CA LYS A 72 8.48 13.70 24.48
C LYS A 72 6.98 13.57 24.74
N TYR A 73 6.25 12.99 23.78
CA TYR A 73 4.81 12.74 23.90
C TYR A 73 4.42 11.45 23.18
N LEU A 74 3.75 10.51 23.88
CA LEU A 74 3.26 9.25 23.32
C LEU A 74 4.27 8.44 22.49
N GLY A 75 5.52 8.39 22.95
CA GLY A 75 6.62 7.71 22.26
C GLY A 75 7.28 8.52 21.14
N TRP A 76 6.82 9.75 20.85
CA TRP A 76 7.40 10.64 19.85
C TRP A 76 8.31 11.70 20.47
N LEU A 77 9.35 12.09 19.73
CA LEU A 77 10.13 13.32 19.91
C LEU A 77 9.61 14.34 18.90
N ILE A 78 9.11 15.45 19.40
CA ILE A 78 8.52 16.51 18.62
C ILE A 78 9.44 17.73 18.71
N THR A 79 9.72 18.36 17.58
CA THR A 79 10.35 19.68 17.47
C THR A 79 9.44 20.62 16.72
N ASP A 80 9.83 21.88 16.55
CA ASP A 80 9.03 22.86 15.80
C ASP A 80 8.76 22.43 14.35
N ALA A 81 9.65 21.61 13.77
CA ALA A 81 9.57 21.22 12.37
C ALA A 81 9.30 19.74 12.14
N GLN A 82 9.67 18.86 13.08
CA GLN A 82 9.78 17.43 12.82
C GLN A 82 9.29 16.56 13.98
N ILE A 83 8.78 15.39 13.62
CA ILE A 83 8.38 14.31 14.51
C ILE A 83 9.23 13.08 14.19
N ARG A 84 9.81 12.46 15.23
CA ARG A 84 10.58 11.22 15.13
C ARG A 84 10.29 10.29 16.32
N PRO A 85 10.47 8.97 16.19
CA PRO A 85 10.34 8.05 17.32
C PRO A 85 11.34 8.37 18.45
N GLN A 86 10.93 8.21 19.71
CA GLN A 86 11.84 8.32 20.87
C GLN A 86 12.84 7.18 20.91
N LYS A 87 12.36 5.96 20.64
CA LYS A 87 13.19 4.75 20.62
C LYS A 87 13.68 4.51 19.20
N ILE A 88 14.96 4.82 18.97
CA ILE A 88 15.63 4.59 17.68
C ILE A 88 16.33 3.23 17.59
N THR A 89 16.33 2.45 18.68
CA THR A 89 16.96 1.13 18.73
C THR A 89 15.89 0.04 18.74
N LEU A 90 15.84 -0.76 17.67
CA LEU A 90 14.98 -1.93 17.59
C LEU A 90 15.66 -3.12 18.29
N HIS A 91 14.87 -4.03 18.84
CA HIS A 91 15.38 -5.31 19.28
C HIS A 91 15.70 -6.17 18.06
N THR A 92 16.98 -6.45 17.81
CA THR A 92 17.45 -7.15 16.61
C THR A 92 17.81 -8.62 16.85
N ASP A 93 17.88 -9.05 18.12
CA ASP A 93 18.26 -10.40 18.51
C ASP A 93 17.06 -11.34 18.45
N ILE A 94 16.64 -11.66 17.22
CA ILE A 94 15.44 -12.46 16.99
C ILE A 94 15.75 -13.95 17.17
N SER A 95 15.43 -14.48 18.34
CA SER A 95 15.64 -15.89 18.69
C SER A 95 14.36 -16.70 18.77
N THR A 96 13.23 -16.06 19.06
CA THR A 96 11.91 -16.68 19.23
C THR A 96 10.83 -16.03 18.38
N LEU A 97 9.67 -16.68 18.26
CA LEU A 97 8.47 -16.05 17.67
C LEU A 97 8.04 -14.81 18.47
N HIS A 98 8.15 -14.82 19.80
CA HIS A 98 7.85 -13.66 20.64
C HIS A 98 8.73 -12.45 20.27
N ASP A 99 10.05 -12.66 20.12
CA ASP A 99 10.98 -11.60 19.70
C ASP A 99 10.60 -11.04 18.33
N ALA A 100 10.24 -11.92 17.39
CA ALA A 100 9.81 -11.53 16.05
C ALA A 100 8.50 -10.73 16.07
N GLN A 101 7.52 -11.14 16.88
CA GLN A 101 6.25 -10.44 17.04
C GLN A 101 6.46 -9.04 17.64
N ARG A 102 7.30 -8.94 18.68
CA ARG A 102 7.66 -7.66 19.30
C ARG A 102 8.36 -6.75 18.30
N HIS A 103 9.35 -7.26 17.58
CA HIS A 103 10.07 -6.52 16.54
C HIS A 103 9.11 -6.01 15.45
N PHE A 104 8.22 -6.87 14.96
CA PHE A 104 7.26 -6.48 13.93
C PHE A 104 6.23 -5.46 14.45
N GLY A 105 5.82 -5.56 15.71
CA GLY A 105 4.97 -4.57 16.37
C GLY A 105 5.64 -3.19 16.45
N ASP A 106 6.89 -3.13 16.90
CA ASP A 106 7.68 -1.90 16.96
C ASP A 106 7.81 -1.27 15.56
N LEU A 107 8.09 -2.08 14.53
CA LEU A 107 8.17 -1.62 13.14
C LEU A 107 6.84 -1.08 12.60
N GLN A 108 5.73 -1.76 12.86
CA GLN A 108 4.41 -1.30 12.43
C GLN A 108 4.01 0.03 13.07
N TRP A 109 4.42 0.25 14.32
CA TRP A 109 4.14 1.49 15.04
C TRP A 109 4.90 2.69 14.46
N VAL A 110 6.18 2.54 14.13
CA VAL A 110 7.00 3.67 13.63
C VAL A 110 6.85 3.92 12.12
N ARG A 111 6.45 2.92 11.34
CA ARG A 111 6.61 2.97 9.87
C ARG A 111 5.90 4.13 9.18
N THR A 112 4.77 4.57 9.72
CA THR A 112 3.97 5.68 9.15
C THR A 112 4.70 7.01 9.27
N THR A 113 5.68 7.14 10.17
CA THR A 113 6.50 8.34 10.36
C THR A 113 7.82 8.26 9.61
N VAL A 114 8.44 7.07 9.56
CA VAL A 114 9.81 6.90 9.04
C VAL A 114 9.90 6.28 7.64
N GLY A 115 8.78 5.88 7.03
CA GLY A 115 8.77 5.34 5.67
C GLY A 115 9.34 3.93 5.55
N ILE A 116 9.06 3.07 6.53
CA ILE A 116 9.37 1.62 6.44
C ILE A 116 8.30 0.94 5.59
N THR A 117 8.67 0.58 4.37
CA THR A 117 7.78 0.10 3.33
C THR A 117 7.45 -1.38 3.49
N ASN A 118 6.46 -1.88 2.74
CA ASN A 118 6.17 -3.30 2.71
C ASN A 118 7.36 -4.15 2.23
N ASP A 119 8.24 -3.61 1.38
CA ASP A 119 9.46 -4.29 0.92
C ASP A 119 10.49 -4.46 2.04
N ASP A 120 10.54 -3.48 2.95
CA ASP A 120 11.41 -3.55 4.11
C ASP A 120 10.91 -4.58 5.12
N LEU A 121 9.59 -4.81 5.17
CA LEU A 121 8.95 -5.77 6.07
C LEU A 121 8.88 -7.19 5.50
N GLN A 122 8.92 -7.35 4.17
CA GLN A 122 8.70 -8.62 3.49
C GLN A 122 9.66 -9.74 3.94
N PRO A 123 10.97 -9.49 4.17
CA PRO A 123 11.91 -10.50 4.68
C PRO A 123 11.55 -11.04 6.07
N PHE A 124 10.78 -10.30 6.88
CA PHE A 124 10.42 -10.68 8.24
C PHE A 124 9.13 -11.50 8.34
N LEU A 125 8.29 -11.51 7.30
CA LEU A 125 7.03 -12.27 7.31
C LEU A 125 7.20 -13.76 7.63
N PRO A 126 8.25 -14.47 7.14
CA PRO A 126 8.47 -15.87 7.51
C PRO A 126 8.65 -16.10 9.01
N TRP A 127 9.10 -15.11 9.78
CA TRP A 127 9.20 -15.25 11.23
C TRP A 127 7.83 -15.34 11.92
N LEU A 128 6.79 -14.75 11.32
CA LEU A 128 5.45 -14.65 11.90
C LEU A 128 4.55 -15.86 11.61
N HIS A 129 5.08 -16.91 10.98
CA HIS A 129 4.31 -18.14 10.79
C HIS A 129 3.86 -18.70 12.14
N VAL A 130 2.57 -19.05 12.22
CA VAL A 130 1.91 -19.44 13.47
C VAL A 130 2.51 -20.74 13.98
N SER A 131 3.07 -20.66 15.18
CA SER A 131 3.63 -21.75 15.97
C SER A 131 3.64 -21.29 17.44
N ASP A 132 4.24 -22.07 18.34
CA ASP A 132 4.40 -21.64 19.74
C ASP A 132 5.25 -20.37 19.88
N ALA A 133 4.92 -19.51 20.84
CA ALA A 133 5.61 -18.23 21.06
C ALA A 133 7.12 -18.38 21.30
N ASN A 134 7.53 -19.50 21.91
CA ASN A 134 8.93 -19.82 22.19
C ASN A 134 9.61 -20.62 21.08
N SER A 135 8.92 -20.86 19.95
CA SER A 135 9.51 -21.60 18.85
C SER A 135 10.73 -20.85 18.29
N PRO A 136 11.85 -21.55 18.04
CA PRO A 136 13.09 -20.91 17.66
C PRO A 136 12.98 -20.25 16.27
N ARG A 137 13.75 -19.18 16.07
CA ARG A 137 13.90 -18.47 14.81
C ARG A 137 15.37 -18.37 14.46
N VAL A 138 15.68 -18.65 13.20
CA VAL A 138 17.02 -18.48 12.63
C VAL A 138 16.98 -17.28 11.72
N CYS A 139 17.83 -16.30 11.99
CA CYS A 139 17.97 -15.11 11.19
C CYS A 139 18.80 -15.44 9.94
N THR A 140 18.18 -15.31 8.77
CA THR A 140 18.86 -15.49 7.48
C THR A 140 19.70 -14.26 7.12
N LEU A 141 20.65 -14.40 6.20
CA LEU A 141 21.45 -13.26 5.71
C LEU A 141 20.58 -12.13 5.12
N GLU A 142 19.49 -12.49 4.44
CA GLU A 142 18.53 -11.51 3.90
C GLU A 142 17.86 -10.72 5.03
N GLN A 143 17.44 -11.40 6.09
CA GLN A 143 16.83 -10.77 7.26
C GLN A 143 17.81 -9.89 8.01
N GLN A 144 19.08 -10.31 8.16
CA GLN A 144 20.12 -9.46 8.75
C GLN A 144 20.30 -8.16 7.96
N LYS A 145 20.37 -8.24 6.63
CA LYS A 145 20.44 -7.05 5.76
C LYS A 145 19.19 -6.17 5.90
N ALA A 146 18.01 -6.78 6.02
CA ALA A 146 16.76 -6.06 6.23
C ALA A 146 16.75 -5.34 7.59
N LEU A 147 17.24 -5.99 8.67
CA LEU A 147 17.37 -5.39 10.02
C LEU A 147 18.25 -4.13 9.99
N ILE A 148 19.38 -4.18 9.29
CA ILE A 148 20.27 -3.01 9.12
C ILE A 148 19.52 -1.88 8.40
N ARG A 149 18.86 -2.20 7.28
CA ARG A 149 18.12 -1.22 6.47
C ARG A 149 17.00 -0.53 7.26
N VAL A 150 16.19 -1.28 8.01
CA VAL A 150 15.12 -0.67 8.83
C VAL A 150 15.67 0.15 9.99
N SER A 151 16.82 -0.25 10.54
CA SER A 151 17.51 0.52 11.59
C SER A 151 18.04 1.84 11.05
N GLU A 152 18.65 1.84 9.87
CA GLU A 152 19.09 3.08 9.18
C GLU A 152 17.91 4.01 8.89
N LYS A 153 16.79 3.46 8.38
CA LYS A 153 15.56 4.23 8.17
C LYS A 153 14.99 4.79 9.45
N LEU A 154 15.04 4.04 10.55
CA LEU A 154 14.55 4.52 11.85
C LEU A 154 15.41 5.65 12.41
N GLN A 155 16.73 5.60 12.22
CA GLN A 155 17.66 6.63 12.68
C GLN A 155 17.52 7.95 11.92
N HIS A 156 17.29 7.89 10.61
CA HIS A 156 17.23 9.06 9.72
C HIS A 156 15.81 9.48 9.34
N GLY A 157 14.81 8.67 9.65
CA GLY A 157 13.42 8.87 9.29
C GLY A 157 12.74 9.88 10.20
N TRP A 158 11.92 10.73 9.60
CA TRP A 158 11.13 11.73 10.28
C TRP A 158 9.92 12.11 9.41
N SER A 159 8.93 12.74 10.03
CA SER A 159 7.83 13.42 9.34
C SER A 159 7.72 14.86 9.81
N ALA A 160 7.22 15.74 8.95
CA ALA A 160 7.04 17.14 9.32
C ALA A 160 5.85 17.33 10.25
N CYS A 161 5.86 18.42 11.02
CA CYS A 161 4.66 18.89 11.72
C CYS A 161 3.67 19.52 10.74
N CYS A 162 2.38 19.31 10.97
CA CYS A 162 1.30 19.88 10.16
C CYS A 162 1.33 21.42 10.23
N MET A 163 1.23 22.09 9.09
CA MET A 163 1.09 23.53 9.00
C MET A 163 -0.37 23.94 9.12
N GLU A 164 -0.65 24.90 10.01
CA GLU A 164 -1.99 25.44 10.19
C GLU A 164 -2.50 26.10 8.90
N HIS A 165 -3.80 25.94 8.61
CA HIS A 165 -4.50 26.50 7.44
C HIS A 165 -3.99 26.06 6.06
N VAL A 166 -3.11 25.07 5.99
CA VAL A 166 -2.75 24.42 4.73
C VAL A 166 -3.52 23.10 4.62
N PRO A 167 -4.34 22.88 3.57
CA PRO A 167 -5.11 21.66 3.48
C PRO A 167 -4.22 20.44 3.24
N LEU A 168 -4.66 19.29 3.74
CA LEU A 168 -4.02 18.00 3.51
C LEU A 168 -4.28 17.51 2.07
N SER A 169 -3.28 16.86 1.49
CA SER A 169 -3.33 16.27 0.16
C SER A 169 -2.80 14.84 0.20
N LEU A 170 -3.21 14.01 -0.76
CA LEU A 170 -2.81 12.61 -0.83
C LEU A 170 -2.00 12.34 -2.10
N PHE A 171 -0.81 11.78 -1.97
CA PHE A 171 0.03 11.39 -3.10
C PHE A 171 0.17 9.87 -3.15
N LEU A 172 -0.15 9.25 -4.28
CA LEU A 172 0.01 7.82 -4.50
C LEU A 172 1.30 7.56 -5.29
N SER A 173 2.11 6.63 -4.79
CA SER A 173 3.30 6.13 -5.47
C SER A 173 3.11 4.68 -5.90
N ASN A 174 3.32 4.43 -7.18
CA ASN A 174 3.24 3.09 -7.78
C ASN A 174 4.59 2.34 -7.66
N ALA A 175 5.09 2.13 -6.44
CA ALA A 175 6.37 1.46 -6.22
C ALA A 175 6.33 -0.03 -6.61
N ASP A 176 7.35 -0.53 -7.33
CA ASP A 176 7.42 -1.86 -7.95
C ASP A 176 6.66 -2.98 -7.23
N ALA A 177 7.02 -3.27 -5.98
CA ALA A 177 6.48 -4.40 -5.25
C ALA A 177 5.09 -4.15 -4.66
N CYS A 178 4.84 -2.97 -4.07
CA CYS A 178 3.53 -2.60 -3.55
C CYS A 178 3.36 -1.07 -3.62
N PRO A 179 2.23 -0.56 -4.14
CA PRO A 179 1.98 0.87 -4.10
C PRO A 179 1.83 1.34 -2.65
N LEU A 180 2.09 2.62 -2.45
CA LEU A 180 1.93 3.32 -1.17
C LEU A 180 1.32 4.69 -1.41
N ALA A 181 0.84 5.32 -0.35
CA ALA A 181 0.39 6.70 -0.39
C ALA A 181 1.09 7.53 0.70
N ILE A 182 1.06 8.84 0.54
CA ILE A 182 1.68 9.81 1.42
C ILE A 182 0.68 10.93 1.66
N VAL A 183 0.39 11.21 2.93
CA VAL A 183 -0.30 12.43 3.35
C VAL A 183 0.72 13.54 3.43
N PHE A 184 0.43 14.66 2.77
CA PHE A 184 1.36 15.77 2.65
C PHE A 184 0.64 17.11 2.58
N GLN A 185 1.41 18.19 2.70
CA GLN A 185 0.94 19.56 2.48
C GLN A 185 1.81 20.26 1.45
N TRP A 186 1.18 20.98 0.52
CA TRP A 186 1.88 21.85 -0.42
C TRP A 186 2.48 23.06 0.29
N GLN A 187 3.71 23.42 -0.06
CA GLN A 187 4.35 24.64 0.40
C GLN A 187 4.15 25.77 -0.60
N LYS A 188 3.71 26.92 -0.11
CA LYS A 188 3.70 28.17 -0.89
C LYS A 188 5.12 28.71 -0.99
N LYS A 189 5.51 29.19 -2.17
CA LYS A 189 6.71 30.05 -2.29
C LYS A 189 6.38 31.43 -1.71
N LYS A 190 7.36 32.08 -1.08
CA LYS A 190 7.20 33.45 -0.58
C LYS A 190 6.75 34.36 -1.73
N GLY A 191 5.59 35.01 -1.56
CA GLY A 191 5.02 35.97 -2.51
C GLY A 191 4.01 35.41 -3.53
N GLU A 192 3.76 34.10 -3.57
CA GLU A 192 2.77 33.50 -4.48
C GLU A 192 1.48 33.11 -3.76
N SER A 193 0.32 33.40 -4.38
CA SER A 193 -1.00 33.05 -3.86
C SER A 193 -1.30 31.54 -4.00
N GLN A 194 -0.69 30.88 -5.00
CA GLN A 194 -0.85 29.45 -5.26
C GLN A 194 0.26 28.63 -4.58
N PRO A 195 -0.02 27.39 -4.14
CA PRO A 195 1.01 26.50 -3.65
C PRO A 195 2.03 26.21 -4.75
N GLY A 196 3.31 26.26 -4.40
CA GLY A 196 4.38 25.88 -5.32
C GLY A 196 4.47 24.36 -5.50
N SER A 197 5.51 23.89 -6.17
CA SER A 197 5.74 22.44 -6.35
C SER A 197 6.39 21.76 -5.14
N ALA A 198 6.78 22.52 -4.11
CA ALA A 198 7.40 21.96 -2.91
C ALA A 198 6.33 21.42 -1.96
N ALA A 199 6.65 20.37 -1.21
CA ALA A 199 5.73 19.74 -0.27
C ALA A 199 6.44 19.20 0.96
N ILE A 200 5.75 19.23 2.09
CA ILE A 200 6.16 18.55 3.32
C ILE A 200 5.43 17.23 3.49
N LEU A 201 6.18 16.19 3.82
CA LEU A 201 5.64 14.87 4.12
C LEU A 201 5.17 14.82 5.56
N LEU A 202 3.94 14.37 5.79
CA LEU A 202 3.35 14.26 7.13
C LEU A 202 3.19 12.82 7.59
N GLU A 203 2.69 11.93 6.72
CA GLU A 203 2.46 10.54 7.09
C GLU A 203 2.51 9.61 5.88
N TRP A 204 3.07 8.43 6.07
CA TRP A 204 3.08 7.35 5.09
C TRP A 204 1.89 6.42 5.28
N VAL A 205 1.16 6.12 4.21
CA VAL A 205 0.00 5.25 4.18
C VAL A 205 0.31 4.01 3.36
N PHE A 206 0.14 2.84 3.97
CA PHE A 206 0.47 1.56 3.37
C PHE A 206 -0.73 0.61 3.36
N LEU A 207 -0.81 -0.24 2.34
CA LEU A 207 -1.66 -1.44 2.40
C LEU A 207 -1.07 -2.48 3.35
N SER A 208 -1.88 -3.48 3.69
CA SER A 208 -1.40 -4.69 4.36
C SER A 208 -0.30 -5.36 3.53
N VAL A 209 0.71 -5.91 4.20
CA VAL A 209 1.85 -6.55 3.52
C VAL A 209 1.40 -7.73 2.65
N GLN A 210 0.35 -8.45 3.08
CA GLN A 210 -0.31 -9.47 2.27
C GLN A 210 -1.60 -8.89 1.65
N PRO A 211 -1.79 -9.03 0.33
CA PRO A 211 -3.05 -8.67 -0.34
C PRO A 211 -4.24 -9.45 0.23
N LYS A 212 -5.42 -8.82 0.20
CA LYS A 212 -6.67 -9.45 0.68
C LYS A 212 -7.09 -10.63 -0.20
N SER A 213 -6.96 -10.51 -1.51
CA SER A 213 -7.24 -11.55 -2.50
C SER A 213 -5.95 -12.22 -3.00
N CYS A 214 -6.07 -13.39 -3.64
CA CYS A 214 -4.89 -14.10 -4.17
C CYS A 214 -4.20 -13.33 -5.31
N VAL A 215 -5.00 -12.69 -6.17
CA VAL A 215 -4.57 -11.82 -7.26
C VAL A 215 -5.33 -10.51 -7.09
N MET A 216 -4.65 -9.49 -6.57
CA MET A 216 -5.20 -8.15 -6.41
C MET A 216 -4.65 -7.27 -7.53
N SER A 217 -5.51 -6.71 -8.38
CA SER A 217 -5.02 -5.88 -9.47
C SER A 217 -4.32 -4.63 -8.94
N ARG A 218 -3.42 -4.06 -9.73
CA ARG A 218 -2.71 -2.84 -9.33
C ARG A 218 -3.66 -1.66 -9.14
N THR A 219 -4.67 -1.55 -10.01
CA THR A 219 -5.71 -0.53 -9.93
C THR A 219 -6.54 -0.67 -8.64
N ASP A 220 -6.90 -1.90 -8.24
CA ASP A 220 -7.61 -2.14 -6.98
C ASP A 220 -6.75 -1.77 -5.76
N ALA A 221 -5.43 -1.97 -5.85
CA ALA A 221 -4.50 -1.57 -4.81
C ALA A 221 -4.40 -0.05 -4.66
N LEU A 222 -4.37 0.69 -5.78
CA LEU A 222 -4.44 2.16 -5.76
C LEU A 222 -5.79 2.64 -5.21
N ALA A 223 -6.90 2.02 -5.61
CA ALA A 223 -8.22 2.33 -5.08
C ALA A 223 -8.30 2.13 -3.55
N ALA A 224 -7.79 1.02 -3.04
CA ALA A 224 -7.73 0.76 -1.60
C ALA A 224 -6.83 1.76 -0.85
N LEU A 225 -5.76 2.26 -1.48
CA LEU A 225 -4.93 3.33 -0.92
C LEU A 225 -5.63 4.67 -0.91
N ILE A 226 -6.41 5.00 -1.94
CA ILE A 226 -7.24 6.20 -1.98
C ILE A 226 -8.23 6.17 -0.80
N GLN A 227 -8.99 5.09 -0.65
CA GLN A 227 -9.95 4.93 0.46
C GLN A 227 -9.26 5.11 1.81
N LYS A 228 -8.18 4.33 2.04
CA LYS A 228 -7.44 4.40 3.29
C LYS A 228 -6.82 5.78 3.56
N GLY A 229 -6.33 6.45 2.51
CA GLY A 229 -5.74 7.78 2.62
C GLY A 229 -6.78 8.85 2.92
N ARG A 230 -7.97 8.77 2.29
CA ARG A 230 -9.11 9.65 2.58
C ARG A 230 -9.58 9.48 4.02
N ASP A 231 -9.79 8.25 4.46
CA ASP A 231 -10.16 7.93 5.85
C ASP A 231 -9.13 8.50 6.83
N ARG A 232 -7.83 8.32 6.54
CA ARG A 232 -6.76 8.84 7.40
C ARG A 232 -6.73 10.37 7.45
N ILE A 233 -6.96 11.04 6.33
CA ILE A 233 -7.01 12.51 6.28
C ILE A 233 -8.23 13.04 7.03
N LEU A 234 -9.37 12.36 6.95
CA LEU A 234 -10.56 12.65 7.76
C LEU A 234 -10.29 12.49 9.26
N GLU A 235 -9.55 11.46 9.67
CA GLU A 235 -9.14 11.29 11.07
C GLU A 235 -8.23 12.43 11.58
N ILE A 236 -7.43 13.03 10.71
CA ILE A 236 -6.46 14.08 11.08
C ILE A 236 -7.09 15.48 11.10
N ASP A 237 -7.81 15.88 10.04
CA ASP A 237 -8.33 17.25 9.86
C ASP A 237 -9.87 17.33 9.84
N GLY A 238 -10.56 16.19 9.95
CA GLY A 238 -12.03 16.15 9.87
C GLY A 238 -12.60 16.52 8.50
N LYS A 239 -11.75 16.57 7.46
CA LYS A 239 -12.10 16.99 6.10
C LYS A 239 -11.48 16.05 5.07
N GLU A 240 -12.08 15.99 3.88
CA GLU A 240 -11.49 15.31 2.72
C GLU A 240 -10.20 16.01 2.26
N PRO A 241 -9.27 15.28 1.59
CA PRO A 241 -8.09 15.90 0.99
C PRO A 241 -8.49 16.97 -0.04
N ALA A 242 -7.70 18.04 -0.13
CA ALA A 242 -7.89 19.05 -1.16
C ALA A 242 -7.62 18.48 -2.57
N ASP A 243 -6.57 17.67 -2.70
CA ASP A 243 -6.26 16.96 -3.94
C ASP A 243 -5.67 15.56 -3.71
N ILE A 244 -5.86 14.71 -4.72
CA ILE A 244 -5.31 13.36 -4.79
C ILE A 244 -4.46 13.27 -6.04
N SER A 245 -3.17 13.02 -5.86
CA SER A 245 -2.19 12.85 -6.92
C SER A 245 -1.99 11.36 -7.20
N VAL A 246 -2.47 10.87 -8.35
CA VAL A 246 -2.42 9.45 -8.77
C VAL A 246 -1.28 9.18 -9.75
N PRO A 247 -0.70 7.97 -9.77
CA PRO A 247 0.37 7.58 -10.68
C PRO A 247 -0.14 7.15 -12.05
N VAL A 248 -1.06 7.90 -12.64
CA VAL A 248 -1.70 7.58 -13.92
C VAL A 248 -1.58 8.78 -14.85
N LYS A 249 -1.22 8.55 -16.12
CA LYS A 249 -1.26 9.61 -17.13
C LYS A 249 -2.71 10.06 -17.35
N ASN A 250 -2.90 11.33 -17.71
CA ASN A 250 -4.25 11.88 -17.88
C ASN A 250 -5.06 11.12 -18.97
N GLU A 251 -4.39 10.70 -20.04
CA GLU A 251 -4.98 9.90 -21.12
C GLU A 251 -5.52 8.54 -20.67
N ASP A 252 -4.86 7.92 -19.69
CA ASP A 252 -5.21 6.59 -19.18
C ASP A 252 -6.18 6.65 -17.98
N LEU A 253 -6.21 7.77 -17.25
CA LEU A 253 -7.03 7.91 -16.05
C LEU A 253 -8.53 7.76 -16.34
N GLU A 254 -9.03 8.41 -17.38
CA GLU A 254 -10.45 8.28 -17.77
C GLU A 254 -10.78 6.86 -18.20
N TRP A 255 -9.86 6.20 -18.91
CA TRP A 255 -10.03 4.81 -19.30
C TRP A 255 -10.12 3.90 -18.06
N LEU A 256 -9.19 4.04 -17.10
CA LEU A 256 -9.19 3.27 -15.86
C LEU A 256 -10.46 3.51 -15.05
N LEU A 257 -10.92 4.76 -14.95
CA LEU A 257 -12.17 5.11 -14.26
C LEU A 257 -13.37 4.41 -14.89
N ARG A 258 -13.44 4.27 -16.22
CA ARG A 258 -14.54 3.56 -16.88
C ARG A 258 -14.50 2.05 -16.68
N GLN A 259 -13.31 1.47 -16.46
CA GLN A 259 -13.14 0.01 -16.35
C GLN A 259 -13.05 -0.51 -14.92
N SER A 260 -12.68 0.32 -13.94
CA SER A 260 -12.44 -0.09 -12.56
C SER A 260 -13.54 0.41 -11.63
N VAL A 261 -14.42 -0.51 -11.22
CA VAL A 261 -15.43 -0.25 -10.18
C VAL A 261 -14.75 0.15 -8.85
N ALA A 262 -13.66 -0.52 -8.48
CA ALA A 262 -12.93 -0.18 -7.25
C ALA A 262 -12.44 1.28 -7.26
N LEU A 263 -11.92 1.78 -8.38
CA LEU A 263 -11.49 3.17 -8.50
C LEU A 263 -12.66 4.15 -8.48
N GLN A 264 -13.80 3.80 -9.10
CA GLN A 264 -15.04 4.58 -9.02
C GLN A 264 -15.52 4.68 -7.57
N GLU A 265 -15.58 3.57 -6.83
CA GLU A 265 -15.96 3.52 -5.42
C GLU A 265 -15.00 4.34 -4.55
N ALA A 266 -13.69 4.21 -4.79
CA ALA A 266 -12.67 4.93 -4.03
C ALA A 266 -12.76 6.45 -4.19
N LEU A 267 -13.28 6.94 -5.32
CA LEU A 267 -13.45 8.36 -5.62
C LEU A 267 -14.91 8.83 -5.52
N LEU A 268 -15.83 7.93 -5.15
CA LEU A 268 -17.24 8.28 -5.01
C LEU A 268 -17.41 9.38 -3.95
N GLY A 269 -18.18 10.40 -4.31
CA GLY A 269 -18.43 11.57 -3.46
C GLY A 269 -17.23 12.50 -3.24
N PHE A 270 -16.07 12.21 -3.81
CA PHE A 270 -14.91 13.09 -3.69
C PHE A 270 -15.10 14.32 -4.59
N THR A 271 -15.10 15.51 -3.98
CA THR A 271 -15.28 16.79 -4.68
C THR A 271 -13.98 17.53 -4.96
N GLY A 272 -12.85 17.03 -4.45
CA GLY A 272 -11.53 17.62 -4.66
C GLY A 272 -10.97 17.28 -6.04
N VAL A 273 -9.72 17.68 -6.28
CA VAL A 273 -9.06 17.50 -7.58
C VAL A 273 -8.31 16.17 -7.60
N VAL A 274 -8.57 15.33 -8.61
CA VAL A 274 -7.72 14.19 -8.93
C VAL A 274 -6.76 14.61 -10.04
N GLN A 275 -5.46 14.53 -9.77
CA GLN A 275 -4.40 14.95 -10.68
C GLN A 275 -3.23 13.97 -10.68
N ASN A 276 -2.18 14.24 -11.44
CA ASN A 276 -0.96 13.42 -11.47
C ASN A 276 0.31 14.24 -11.20
N LYS A 277 0.15 15.38 -10.51
CA LYS A 277 1.29 16.23 -10.14
C LYS A 277 2.16 15.54 -9.10
N GLN A 278 3.47 15.55 -9.34
CA GLN A 278 4.44 15.06 -8.38
C GLN A 278 4.98 16.21 -7.54
N PRO A 279 5.02 16.06 -6.21
CA PRO A 279 5.72 17.02 -5.38
C PRO A 279 7.24 16.96 -5.64
N LYS A 280 7.90 18.11 -5.54
CA LYS A 280 9.34 18.29 -5.77
C LYS A 280 10.07 18.51 -4.46
N GLY A 281 11.31 18.03 -4.39
CA GLY A 281 12.23 18.29 -3.28
C GLY A 281 13.15 17.10 -2.97
N PRO A 282 14.16 17.26 -2.10
CA PRO A 282 15.13 16.21 -1.77
C PRO A 282 14.47 14.94 -1.19
N MET A 283 13.43 15.11 -0.37
CA MET A 283 12.66 13.98 0.15
C MET A 283 11.94 13.21 -0.97
N TRP A 284 11.45 13.87 -2.01
CA TRP A 284 10.73 13.17 -3.07
C TRP A 284 11.65 12.33 -3.97
N TYR A 285 12.97 12.49 -3.88
CA TYR A 285 13.96 11.67 -4.59
C TYR A 285 13.98 10.21 -4.13
N PHE A 286 13.63 9.90 -2.88
CA PHE A 286 13.52 8.48 -2.46
C PHE A 286 12.28 7.80 -3.06
N ILE A 287 11.31 8.58 -3.57
CA ILE A 287 10.14 8.08 -4.30
C ILE A 287 10.49 7.83 -5.78
N LYS A 288 11.78 7.74 -6.12
CA LYS A 288 12.29 7.28 -7.43
C LYS A 288 11.74 5.97 -7.96
N ARG A 289 11.06 5.18 -7.12
CA ARG A 289 10.30 4.00 -7.54
C ARG A 289 8.92 4.33 -8.11
N TYR A 290 8.57 5.61 -8.25
CA TYR A 290 7.34 6.04 -8.88
C TYR A 290 7.35 5.66 -10.36
N GLN A 291 6.45 4.76 -10.73
CA GLN A 291 6.21 4.38 -12.12
C GLN A 291 4.82 4.80 -12.54
N TRP A 292 4.67 5.20 -13.80
CA TRP A 292 3.34 5.38 -14.36
C TRP A 292 2.63 4.03 -14.43
N LEU A 293 1.40 3.97 -13.91
CA LEU A 293 0.49 2.88 -14.20
C LEU A 293 -0.04 3.12 -15.61
N GLU A 294 0.27 2.17 -16.49
CA GLU A 294 -0.13 2.21 -17.89
C GLU A 294 -1.39 1.37 -18.12
N ARG A 295 -2.06 1.63 -19.23
CA ARG A 295 -3.17 0.81 -19.68
C ARG A 295 -2.69 -0.62 -19.99
N PRO A 296 -3.33 -1.66 -19.43
CA PRO A 296 -3.00 -3.05 -19.72
C PRO A 296 -3.11 -3.37 -21.22
N LEU A 297 -2.23 -4.24 -21.73
CA LEU A 297 -2.30 -4.76 -23.10
C LEU A 297 -3.46 -5.73 -23.32
N CYS A 298 -4.07 -6.21 -22.23
CA CYS A 298 -5.24 -7.07 -22.26
C CYS A 298 -6.47 -6.30 -22.75
N SER A 299 -6.89 -6.60 -23.98
CA SER A 299 -8.09 -6.07 -24.61
C SER A 299 -9.34 -6.81 -24.13
N LEU A 300 -10.40 -6.05 -23.87
CA LEU A 300 -11.73 -6.57 -23.56
C LEU A 300 -12.48 -7.10 -24.79
N LYS A 301 -11.97 -6.80 -25.99
CA LYS A 301 -12.55 -7.23 -27.27
C LYS A 301 -11.52 -8.04 -28.06
N PRO A 302 -11.96 -8.98 -28.93
CA PRO A 302 -11.08 -9.71 -29.82
C PRO A 302 -10.23 -8.74 -30.66
N VAL A 303 -8.98 -9.11 -30.90
CA VAL A 303 -8.01 -8.32 -31.67
C VAL A 303 -7.80 -8.96 -33.04
N GLU A 304 -7.39 -8.17 -34.03
CA GLU A 304 -7.01 -8.70 -35.34
C GLU A 304 -5.66 -9.41 -35.24
N GLY A 305 -5.70 -10.72 -35.02
CA GLY A 305 -4.52 -11.52 -34.70
C GLY A 305 -4.79 -13.02 -34.68
N LYS A 306 -3.75 -13.80 -34.36
CA LYS A 306 -3.86 -15.26 -34.27
C LYS A 306 -4.80 -15.65 -33.14
N THR A 307 -5.60 -16.69 -33.37
CA THR A 307 -6.49 -17.26 -32.35
C THR A 307 -5.98 -18.63 -31.92
N VAL A 308 -5.79 -18.81 -30.62
CA VAL A 308 -5.36 -20.07 -29.99
C VAL A 308 -6.45 -20.52 -29.03
N PHE A 309 -6.90 -21.76 -29.19
CA PHE A 309 -7.84 -22.44 -28.31
C PHE A 309 -7.07 -23.26 -27.29
N THR A 310 -7.48 -23.20 -26.03
CA THR A 310 -6.85 -23.89 -24.90
C THR A 310 -7.88 -24.74 -24.17
N ASP A 311 -7.48 -25.94 -23.76
CA ASP A 311 -8.31 -26.88 -23.00
C ASP A 311 -7.40 -27.76 -22.13
N ALA A 312 -7.93 -28.32 -21.05
CA ALA A 312 -7.23 -29.24 -20.17
C ALA A 312 -8.14 -30.36 -19.64
N GLY A 313 -7.63 -31.58 -19.65
CA GLY A 313 -8.32 -32.76 -19.15
C GLY A 313 -7.78 -33.23 -17.80
N ARG A 314 -8.62 -33.21 -16.76
CA ARG A 314 -8.24 -33.75 -15.44
C ARG A 314 -7.92 -35.24 -15.48
N ARG A 315 -8.68 -36.03 -16.25
CA ARG A 315 -8.51 -37.48 -16.36
C ARG A 315 -7.27 -37.86 -17.18
N THR A 316 -7.04 -37.14 -18.27
CA THR A 316 -5.88 -37.35 -19.14
C THR A 316 -4.60 -36.79 -18.52
N LYS A 317 -4.73 -35.83 -17.58
CA LYS A 317 -3.61 -35.03 -17.03
C LYS A 317 -2.84 -34.33 -18.13
N GLU A 318 -3.56 -33.85 -19.13
CA GLU A 318 -3.00 -33.20 -20.31
C GLU A 318 -3.70 -31.86 -20.55
N ALA A 319 -2.92 -30.89 -21.01
CA ALA A 319 -3.41 -29.63 -21.54
C ALA A 319 -3.10 -29.58 -23.03
N VAL A 320 -3.95 -28.93 -23.81
CA VAL A 320 -3.79 -28.80 -25.25
C VAL A 320 -3.97 -27.36 -25.69
N CYS A 321 -3.15 -26.96 -26.66
CA CYS A 321 -3.31 -25.70 -27.37
C CYS A 321 -3.48 -25.99 -28.86
N VAL A 322 -4.50 -25.42 -29.48
CA VAL A 322 -4.84 -25.63 -30.89
C VAL A 322 -4.95 -24.29 -31.60
N TRP A 323 -4.31 -24.14 -32.75
CA TRP A 323 -4.36 -22.90 -33.53
C TRP A 323 -4.24 -23.17 -35.02
N GLN A 324 -4.61 -22.18 -35.83
CA GLN A 324 -4.53 -22.30 -37.28
C GLN A 324 -3.30 -21.57 -37.84
N ARG A 325 -2.59 -22.21 -38.78
CA ARG A 325 -1.49 -21.59 -39.54
C ARG A 325 -1.61 -21.97 -41.01
N ARG A 326 -1.77 -20.97 -41.90
CA ARG A 326 -1.93 -21.17 -43.35
C ARG A 326 -3.02 -22.19 -43.70
N GLY A 327 -4.20 -22.06 -43.09
CA GLY A 327 -5.34 -22.96 -43.30
C GLY A 327 -5.28 -24.31 -42.58
N LYS A 328 -4.14 -24.71 -42.01
CA LYS A 328 -3.98 -26.00 -41.31
C LYS A 328 -4.07 -25.84 -39.79
N TRP A 329 -4.76 -26.77 -39.15
CA TRP A 329 -4.82 -26.88 -37.69
C TRP A 329 -3.55 -27.51 -37.14
N LEU A 330 -2.94 -26.84 -36.18
CA LEU A 330 -1.79 -27.29 -35.42
C LEU A 330 -2.22 -27.51 -33.97
N LYS A 331 -1.63 -28.50 -33.30
CA LYS A 331 -1.85 -28.77 -31.88
C LYS A 331 -0.53 -28.95 -31.15
N TYR A 332 -0.51 -28.53 -29.90
CA TYR A 332 0.58 -28.77 -28.97
C TYR A 332 0.02 -29.38 -27.69
N LEU A 333 0.63 -30.48 -27.25
CA LEU A 333 0.21 -31.23 -26.07
C LEU A 333 1.18 -30.95 -24.92
N ILE A 334 0.64 -30.51 -23.79
CA ILE A 334 1.35 -30.27 -22.55
C ILE A 334 1.01 -31.41 -21.60
N ARG A 335 2.00 -32.20 -21.21
CA ARG A 335 1.82 -33.26 -20.22
C ARG A 335 1.89 -32.68 -18.82
N GLY A 336 0.91 -33.01 -17.99
CA GLY A 336 0.87 -32.64 -16.59
C GLY A 336 1.85 -33.43 -15.73
N ASP A 337 2.30 -32.82 -14.64
CA ASP A 337 3.03 -33.48 -13.57
C ASP A 337 2.08 -34.03 -12.48
N THR A 338 2.63 -34.66 -11.45
CA THR A 338 1.84 -35.22 -10.34
C THR A 338 1.24 -34.14 -9.43
N ARG A 339 1.75 -32.91 -9.48
CA ARG A 339 1.31 -31.78 -8.66
C ARG A 339 0.21 -30.97 -9.35
N ASP A 340 -0.02 -31.24 -10.64
CA ASP A 340 -0.99 -30.52 -11.44
C ASP A 340 -2.44 -30.84 -11.06
N SER A 341 -3.19 -29.78 -10.77
CA SER A 341 -4.65 -29.79 -10.75
C SER A 341 -5.19 -29.40 -12.13
N LEU A 342 -6.51 -29.51 -12.32
CA LEU A 342 -7.15 -29.01 -13.54
C LEU A 342 -6.84 -27.53 -13.77
N GLN A 343 -6.93 -26.70 -12.73
CA GLN A 343 -6.64 -25.27 -12.81
C GLN A 343 -5.19 -24.97 -13.21
N THR A 344 -4.22 -25.75 -12.74
CA THR A 344 -2.82 -25.54 -13.10
C THR A 344 -2.53 -25.99 -14.53
N LEU A 345 -3.21 -27.04 -15.03
CA LEU A 345 -3.14 -27.44 -16.44
C LEU A 345 -3.75 -26.40 -17.38
N GLU A 346 -4.94 -25.89 -17.06
CA GLU A 346 -5.59 -24.82 -17.83
C GLU A 346 -4.68 -23.58 -17.88
N LEU A 347 -4.08 -23.21 -16.75
CA LEU A 347 -3.17 -22.08 -16.65
C LEU A 347 -1.87 -22.32 -17.46
N LYS A 348 -1.31 -23.53 -17.41
CA LYS A 348 -0.15 -23.92 -18.23
C LYS A 348 -0.44 -23.80 -19.73
N ALA A 349 -1.63 -24.22 -20.17
CA ALA A 349 -2.06 -24.08 -21.56
C ALA A 349 -2.06 -22.60 -21.99
N VAL A 350 -2.65 -21.73 -21.17
CA VAL A 350 -2.69 -20.29 -21.47
C VAL A 350 -1.32 -19.63 -21.40
N CYS A 351 -0.48 -19.96 -20.41
CA CYS A 351 0.90 -19.50 -20.36
C CYS A 351 1.65 -19.85 -21.65
N TRP A 352 1.51 -21.10 -22.11
CA TRP A 352 2.13 -21.55 -23.34
C TRP A 352 1.57 -20.82 -24.57
N ALA A 353 0.25 -20.63 -24.66
CA ALA A 353 -0.39 -19.92 -25.77
C ALA A 353 0.08 -18.45 -25.86
N LEU A 354 0.27 -17.80 -24.72
CA LEU A 354 0.81 -16.44 -24.65
C LEU A 354 2.32 -16.40 -24.97
N GLN A 355 3.05 -17.48 -24.68
CA GLN A 355 4.49 -17.60 -24.90
C GLN A 355 4.88 -17.98 -26.33
N ILE A 356 4.12 -18.84 -27.03
CA ILE A 356 4.48 -19.32 -28.38
C ILE A 356 4.54 -18.20 -29.43
N LEU A 357 3.87 -17.08 -29.17
CA LEU A 357 3.90 -15.89 -30.03
C LEU A 357 4.77 -14.76 -29.44
N LEU A 358 5.57 -15.03 -28.40
CA LEU A 358 6.67 -14.16 -28.05
C LEU A 358 7.73 -14.26 -29.17
N PRO A 359 8.21 -13.13 -29.70
CA PRO A 359 8.99 -13.12 -30.93
C PRO A 359 10.34 -13.80 -30.73
N SER A 360 10.65 -14.81 -31.55
CA SER A 360 12.04 -15.27 -31.73
C SER A 360 12.84 -14.36 -32.69
N ALA A 361 12.17 -13.41 -33.38
CA ALA A 361 12.75 -12.61 -34.47
C ALA A 361 12.10 -11.21 -34.67
N GLY A 362 11.64 -10.54 -33.61
CA GLY A 362 11.28 -9.10 -33.65
C GLY A 362 9.93 -8.70 -34.28
N LYS A 363 9.03 -9.62 -34.61
CA LYS A 363 7.62 -9.30 -34.95
C LYS A 363 6.68 -10.00 -33.97
N ALA A 364 6.36 -9.32 -32.88
CA ALA A 364 5.27 -9.75 -32.02
C ALA A 364 3.92 -9.44 -32.70
N GLU A 365 2.94 -10.32 -32.55
CA GLU A 365 1.62 -10.18 -33.21
C GLU A 365 0.50 -10.10 -32.14
N PRO A 366 -0.61 -9.41 -32.45
CA PRO A 366 -1.82 -9.50 -31.64
C PRO A 366 -2.30 -10.95 -31.52
N LEU A 367 -2.89 -11.28 -30.38
CA LEU A 367 -3.25 -12.66 -30.03
C LEU A 367 -4.62 -12.72 -29.35
N ASN A 368 -5.45 -13.67 -29.77
CA ASN A 368 -6.67 -14.08 -29.09
C ASN A 368 -6.44 -15.45 -28.46
N VAL A 369 -6.60 -15.56 -27.14
CA VAL A 369 -6.63 -16.83 -26.43
C VAL A 369 -8.08 -17.12 -26.08
N VAL A 370 -8.56 -18.30 -26.46
CA VAL A 370 -9.90 -18.79 -26.14
C VAL A 370 -9.75 -19.93 -25.15
N SER A 371 -10.35 -19.79 -23.97
CA SER A 371 -10.34 -20.80 -22.91
C SER A 371 -11.77 -21.08 -22.46
N ASP A 372 -12.04 -22.31 -22.06
CA ASP A 372 -13.29 -22.66 -21.39
C ASP A 372 -13.22 -22.53 -19.85
N SER A 373 -12.06 -22.16 -19.32
CA SER A 373 -11.85 -21.89 -17.91
C SER A 373 -12.12 -20.43 -17.57
N LEU A 374 -13.28 -20.17 -16.95
CA LEU A 374 -13.63 -18.85 -16.42
C LEU A 374 -12.60 -18.37 -15.39
N TYR A 375 -12.05 -19.29 -14.61
CA TYR A 375 -11.01 -19.02 -13.62
C TYR A 375 -9.76 -18.46 -14.28
N VAL A 376 -9.21 -19.16 -15.29
CA VAL A 376 -7.99 -18.71 -15.98
C VAL A 376 -8.23 -17.41 -16.74
N ALA A 377 -9.38 -17.28 -17.42
CA ALA A 377 -9.74 -16.05 -18.11
C ALA A 377 -9.72 -14.83 -17.15
N GLY A 378 -10.33 -14.98 -15.98
CA GLY A 378 -10.33 -13.92 -14.96
C GLY A 378 -8.94 -13.62 -14.39
N VAL A 379 -8.09 -14.62 -14.20
CA VAL A 379 -6.70 -14.42 -13.74
C VAL A 379 -5.91 -13.61 -14.77
N VAL A 380 -5.94 -14.02 -16.04
CA VAL A 380 -5.19 -13.38 -17.13
C VAL A 380 -5.56 -11.91 -17.28
N GLN A 381 -6.85 -11.57 -17.10
CA GLN A 381 -7.33 -10.18 -17.18
C GLN A 381 -6.75 -9.24 -16.10
N ARG A 382 -6.25 -9.78 -14.98
CA ARG A 382 -5.85 -8.97 -13.81
C ARG A 382 -4.38 -9.09 -13.43
N ILE A 383 -3.70 -10.15 -13.86
CA ILE A 383 -2.42 -10.57 -13.25
C ILE A 383 -1.18 -9.77 -13.69
N GLU A 384 -1.23 -9.09 -14.83
CA GLU A 384 -0.09 -8.39 -15.46
C GLU A 384 0.71 -7.52 -14.48
N ASP A 385 0.01 -6.67 -13.71
CA ASP A 385 0.59 -5.84 -12.65
C ASP A 385 0.05 -6.16 -11.25
N ALA A 386 -0.56 -7.33 -11.08
CA ALA A 386 -1.18 -7.69 -9.81
C ALA A 386 -0.17 -7.85 -8.67
N LEU A 387 -0.64 -7.47 -7.48
CA LEU A 387 -0.09 -7.91 -6.21
C LEU A 387 -0.54 -9.35 -5.96
N LEU A 388 0.43 -10.24 -5.81
CA LEU A 388 0.19 -11.65 -5.57
C LEU A 388 0.32 -11.95 -4.09
N ARG A 389 -0.73 -12.51 -3.49
CA ARG A 389 -0.65 -13.10 -2.16
C ARG A 389 0.18 -14.37 -2.24
N ARG A 390 0.92 -14.68 -1.18
CA ARG A 390 1.62 -15.97 -1.08
C ARG A 390 0.58 -17.10 -1.15
N ALA A 391 0.60 -17.86 -2.24
CA ALA A 391 -0.33 -18.96 -2.44
C ALA A 391 -0.03 -20.11 -1.46
N GLN A 392 -1.08 -20.73 -0.92
CA GLN A 392 -0.93 -21.98 -0.16
C GLN A 392 -0.40 -23.10 -1.06
N ASN A 393 -0.87 -23.14 -2.31
CA ASN A 393 -0.33 -24.00 -3.36
C ASN A 393 0.86 -23.32 -4.03
N GLN A 394 2.08 -23.77 -3.72
CA GLN A 394 3.32 -23.21 -4.27
C GLN A 394 3.38 -23.33 -5.79
N HIS A 395 2.95 -24.46 -6.35
CA HIS A 395 2.95 -24.72 -7.80
C HIS A 395 2.04 -23.75 -8.56
N LEU A 396 0.86 -23.44 -8.00
CA LEU A 396 -0.02 -22.41 -8.57
C LEU A 396 0.63 -21.02 -8.50
N GLY A 397 1.32 -20.70 -7.40
CA GLY A 397 2.06 -19.45 -7.26
C GLY A 397 3.18 -19.29 -8.30
N GLU A 398 3.93 -20.36 -8.58
CA GLU A 398 4.95 -20.40 -9.63
C GLU A 398 4.34 -20.12 -11.01
N LEU A 399 3.19 -20.72 -11.32
CA LEU A 399 2.49 -20.47 -12.59
C LEU A 399 1.94 -19.04 -12.70
N PHE A 400 1.49 -18.43 -11.60
CA PHE A 400 1.12 -17.03 -11.59
C PHE A 400 2.31 -16.11 -11.90
N LEU A 401 3.48 -16.40 -11.32
CA LEU A 401 4.71 -15.66 -11.63
C LEU A 401 5.13 -15.85 -13.09
N GLN A 402 5.02 -17.07 -13.62
CA GLN A 402 5.28 -17.36 -15.03
C GLN A 402 4.32 -16.59 -15.94
N LEU A 403 3.01 -16.65 -15.68
CA LEU A 403 2.01 -15.94 -16.46
C LEU A 403 2.29 -14.43 -16.47
N ARG A 404 2.56 -13.85 -15.30
CA ARG A 404 2.91 -12.44 -15.17
C ARG A 404 4.17 -12.09 -15.97
N SER A 405 5.20 -12.92 -15.92
CA SER A 405 6.43 -12.74 -16.68
C SER A 405 6.18 -12.77 -18.19
N VAL A 406 5.37 -13.72 -18.67
CA VAL A 406 5.00 -13.83 -20.08
C VAL A 406 4.22 -12.60 -20.54
N LEU A 407 3.26 -12.12 -19.75
CA LEU A 407 2.49 -10.91 -20.07
C LEU A 407 3.37 -9.66 -20.15
N LYS A 408 4.28 -9.47 -19.19
CA LYS A 408 5.23 -8.32 -19.19
C LYS A 408 6.19 -8.30 -20.38
N GLN A 409 6.44 -9.45 -21.01
CA GLN A 409 7.26 -9.54 -22.21
C GLN A 409 6.48 -9.23 -23.49
N ARG A 410 5.15 -9.15 -23.43
CA ARG A 410 4.34 -8.82 -24.61
C ARG A 410 4.46 -7.34 -24.95
N GLN A 411 4.52 -7.06 -26.25
CA GLN A 411 4.56 -5.70 -26.78
C GLN A 411 3.27 -5.33 -27.54
N HIS A 412 2.39 -6.30 -27.78
CA HIS A 412 1.16 -6.11 -28.55
C HIS A 412 -0.06 -6.59 -27.76
N VAL A 413 -1.17 -5.92 -28.04
CA VAL A 413 -2.48 -6.22 -27.47
C VAL A 413 -2.84 -7.68 -27.64
N PHE A 414 -3.51 -8.23 -26.63
CA PHE A 414 -4.05 -9.58 -26.67
C PHE A 414 -5.43 -9.60 -26.03
N CYS A 415 -6.25 -10.58 -26.39
CA CYS A 415 -7.54 -10.78 -25.77
C CYS A 415 -7.60 -12.19 -25.18
N ILE A 416 -8.13 -12.32 -23.97
CA ILE A 416 -8.50 -13.60 -23.37
C ILE A 416 -10.03 -13.68 -23.35
N MET A 417 -10.57 -14.71 -23.99
CA MET A 417 -12.00 -14.96 -24.09
C MET A 417 -12.35 -16.23 -23.32
N HIS A 418 -13.47 -16.17 -22.61
CA HIS A 418 -14.08 -17.33 -21.99
C HIS A 418 -15.24 -17.84 -22.83
N ILE A 419 -15.26 -19.14 -23.13
CA ILE A 419 -16.38 -19.83 -23.76
C ILE A 419 -16.93 -20.90 -22.83
N ARG A 420 -18.22 -21.23 -22.93
CA ARG A 420 -18.77 -22.32 -22.10
C ARG A 420 -18.33 -23.67 -22.67
N SER A 421 -17.78 -24.51 -21.81
CA SER A 421 -17.46 -25.90 -22.17
C SER A 421 -18.71 -26.66 -22.64
N HIS A 422 -18.48 -27.68 -23.47
CA HIS A 422 -19.50 -28.65 -23.92
C HIS A 422 -20.73 -28.05 -24.64
N ARG A 423 -20.59 -26.91 -25.31
CA ARG A 423 -21.64 -26.31 -26.16
C ARG A 423 -21.29 -26.40 -27.65
N CYS A 424 -21.21 -27.61 -28.20
CA CYS A 424 -20.97 -27.81 -29.64
C CYS A 424 -22.09 -27.28 -30.56
N HIS A 425 -23.31 -27.09 -30.04
CA HIS A 425 -24.50 -26.77 -30.86
C HIS A 425 -24.88 -25.28 -30.87
N ASN A 426 -24.30 -24.48 -29.98
CA ASN A 426 -24.48 -23.03 -29.97
C ASN A 426 -23.12 -22.47 -30.32
N GLY A 427 -22.93 -22.02 -31.56
CA GLY A 427 -21.67 -21.40 -32.00
C GLY A 427 -21.21 -20.27 -31.06
N LEU A 428 -19.94 -19.90 -31.21
CA LEU A 428 -19.31 -18.79 -30.47
C LEU A 428 -20.19 -17.55 -30.35
#